data_AF-A0A7U7G6E7-F1
#
_entry.id   AF-A0A7U7G6E7-F1
#
_cell.length_a   1.000
_cell.length_b   1.000
_cell.length_c   1.000
_cell.angle_alpha   90.00
_cell.angle_beta   90.00
_cell.angle_gamma   90.00
#
_symmetry.space_group_name_H-M   'P 1'
#
loop_
_entity.id
_entity.type
_entity.pdbx_description
1 polymer ?
#
loop_
_entity_poly.entity_id
_entity_poly.type
_entity_poly.pdbx_seq_one_letter_code
_entity_poly.pdbx_strand_id
1 'polypeptide(L)'
;MSREFNDYPEPIRNLFIGALCGHQDACFALLPIGLEQSLFPVLSRCVPQEFPRNIPKHIAQFWDSPEPPEDVRAAMKGIRNDNPAFSYHLECDASARAFIHDHYGASITALYDVCPHPAMRSDFWRLCYLHVKGGVYIDADVTSRAPLTDITRGTHFRTLLPYSVGEPWCLDNDVLIQEAGNPLMQHIMETMFQRVRHILETGYFENVWVSTGPGAMVVGTMSWIAHTLKNQKVPFHEISQFLMAAGIAFVAHRQVEQTLDTCSHFAYQSTNANWRKFMKWPDSNTP
;
A
#
# COMPACT_ATOMS: atom_id res chain seq x y z
N MET A 1 10.90 7.85 -28.62
CA MET A 1 11.50 7.17 -27.45
C MET A 1 11.21 5.68 -27.58
N SER A 2 12.22 4.83 -27.72
CA SER A 2 12.03 3.40 -27.99
C SER A 2 11.27 2.72 -26.83
N ARG A 3 10.29 1.87 -27.20
CA ARG A 3 9.56 0.98 -26.29
C ARG A 3 10.42 -0.26 -26.04
N GLU A 4 11.59 -0.08 -25.43
CA GLU A 4 12.58 -1.14 -25.21
C GLU A 4 12.17 -2.06 -24.06
N PHE A 5 11.73 -3.26 -24.45
CA PHE A 5 11.68 -4.52 -23.69
C PHE A 5 11.88 -5.66 -24.72
N ASN A 6 12.87 -5.49 -25.61
CA ASN A 6 12.98 -6.28 -26.84
C ASN A 6 13.25 -7.78 -26.56
N ASP A 7 13.94 -8.07 -25.46
CA ASP A 7 14.25 -9.41 -24.97
C ASP A 7 13.12 -10.01 -24.11
N TYR A 8 12.06 -9.24 -23.79
CA TYR A 8 10.95 -9.74 -22.99
C TYR A 8 10.01 -10.54 -23.89
N PRO A 9 9.56 -11.73 -23.47
CA PRO A 9 8.66 -12.56 -24.25
C PRO A 9 7.26 -11.95 -24.31
N GLU A 10 6.54 -12.20 -25.41
CA GLU A 10 5.09 -11.96 -25.45
C GLU A 10 4.33 -13.07 -24.71
N PRO A 11 3.21 -12.76 -24.03
CA PRO A 11 2.53 -11.45 -23.98
C PRO A 11 3.06 -10.47 -22.91
N ILE A 12 4.01 -10.89 -22.07
CA ILE A 12 4.51 -10.14 -20.90
C ILE A 12 5.09 -8.78 -21.29
N ARG A 13 5.82 -8.73 -22.41
CA ARG A 13 6.33 -7.49 -22.99
C ARG A 13 5.24 -6.42 -23.16
N ASN A 14 4.07 -6.80 -23.65
CA ASN A 14 2.96 -5.86 -23.89
C ASN A 14 2.38 -5.32 -22.58
N LEU A 15 2.37 -6.15 -21.53
CA LEU A 15 1.94 -5.73 -20.20
C LEU A 15 2.91 -4.72 -19.58
N PHE A 16 4.22 -4.96 -19.68
CA PHE A 16 5.21 -3.97 -19.23
C PHE A 16 5.12 -2.65 -20.03
N ILE A 17 4.86 -2.71 -21.34
CA ILE A 17 4.62 -1.50 -22.16
C ILE A 17 3.36 -0.77 -21.70
N GLY A 18 2.28 -1.48 -21.39
CA GLY A 18 1.05 -0.89 -20.85
C GLY A 18 1.26 -0.27 -19.46
N ALA A 19 2.02 -0.96 -18.59
CA ALA A 19 2.36 -0.47 -17.27
C ALA A 19 3.20 0.83 -17.31
N LEU A 20 4.10 1.00 -18.28
CA LEU A 20 4.80 2.28 -18.51
C LEU A 20 3.87 3.45 -18.83
N CYS A 21 2.69 3.16 -19.37
CA CYS A 21 1.67 4.15 -19.68
C CYS A 21 0.64 4.30 -18.54
N GLY A 22 0.82 3.60 -17.41
CA GLY A 22 -0.14 3.59 -16.31
C GLY A 22 -1.47 2.90 -16.66
N HIS A 23 -1.51 2.07 -17.71
CA HIS A 23 -2.73 1.37 -18.10
C HIS A 23 -3.13 0.38 -17.00
N GLN A 24 -4.32 0.58 -16.43
CA GLN A 24 -4.80 -0.16 -15.26
C GLN A 24 -4.91 -1.66 -15.54
N ASP A 25 -5.52 -2.04 -16.66
CA ASP A 25 -5.66 -3.42 -17.13
C ASP A 25 -4.30 -4.14 -17.26
N ALA A 26 -3.31 -3.47 -17.85
CA ALA A 26 -1.96 -4.02 -17.99
C ALA A 26 -1.27 -4.23 -16.64
N CYS A 27 -1.43 -3.29 -15.70
CA CYS A 27 -0.86 -3.41 -14.35
C CYS A 27 -1.51 -4.56 -13.57
N PHE A 28 -2.84 -4.66 -13.58
CA PHE A 28 -3.56 -5.74 -12.92
C PHE A 28 -3.24 -7.11 -13.51
N ALA A 29 -3.02 -7.21 -14.82
CA ALA A 29 -2.60 -8.45 -15.47
C ALA A 29 -1.13 -8.80 -15.20
N LEU A 30 -0.25 -7.79 -15.04
CA LEU A 30 1.17 -7.99 -14.80
C LEU A 30 1.47 -8.57 -13.41
N LEU A 31 0.72 -8.17 -12.39
CA LEU A 31 0.91 -8.64 -11.01
C LEU A 31 0.90 -10.18 -10.87
N PRO A 32 -0.18 -10.90 -11.24
CA PRO A 32 -0.22 -12.36 -11.11
C PRO A 32 0.87 -13.03 -11.95
N ILE A 33 1.07 -12.58 -13.20
CA ILE A 33 2.10 -13.12 -14.10
C ILE A 33 3.50 -12.98 -13.49
N GLY A 34 3.83 -11.81 -12.92
CA GLY A 34 5.12 -11.57 -12.31
C GLY A 34 5.37 -12.45 -11.08
N LEU A 35 4.35 -12.70 -10.27
CA LEU A 35 4.44 -13.59 -9.10
C LEU A 35 4.51 -15.07 -9.51
N GLU A 36 3.62 -15.52 -10.40
CA GLU A 36 3.53 -16.92 -10.84
C GLU A 36 4.77 -17.36 -11.63
N GLN A 37 5.35 -16.47 -12.44
CA GLN A 37 6.59 -16.75 -13.18
C GLN A 37 7.86 -16.45 -12.38
N SER A 38 7.75 -16.17 -11.07
CA SER A 38 8.88 -15.87 -10.19
C SER A 38 9.75 -14.69 -10.65
N LEU A 39 9.19 -13.77 -11.44
CA LEU A 39 9.83 -12.51 -11.80
C LEU A 39 9.87 -11.56 -10.60
N PHE A 40 8.86 -11.63 -9.74
CA PHE A 40 8.76 -10.81 -8.54
C PHE A 40 9.19 -11.62 -7.30
N PRO A 41 10.15 -11.11 -6.50
CA PRO A 41 10.69 -11.84 -5.37
C PRO A 41 9.67 -11.96 -4.23
N VAL A 42 9.24 -13.18 -3.95
CA VAL A 42 8.35 -13.49 -2.82
C VAL A 42 9.20 -13.80 -1.58
N LEU A 43 8.81 -13.22 -0.44
CA LEU A 43 9.42 -13.50 0.86
C LEU A 43 9.42 -15.00 1.13
N SER A 44 10.62 -15.54 1.30
CA SER A 44 10.84 -16.89 1.80
C SER A 44 11.19 -16.83 3.28
N ARG A 45 11.06 -17.96 3.99
CA ARG A 45 11.43 -18.00 5.42
C ARG A 45 12.95 -18.03 5.54
N CYS A 46 13.49 -17.14 6.36
CA CYS A 46 14.85 -17.26 6.88
C CYS A 46 14.85 -17.33 8.42
N VAL A 47 15.89 -17.92 8.98
CA VAL A 47 16.12 -18.02 10.44
C VAL A 47 17.53 -17.47 10.69
N PRO A 48 17.73 -16.58 11.69
CA PRO A 48 16.76 -16.07 12.68
C PRO A 48 15.82 -14.98 12.14
N GLN A 49 14.66 -14.80 12.81
CA GLN A 49 13.62 -13.85 12.43
C GLN A 49 13.84 -12.48 13.10
N GLU A 50 14.73 -11.66 12.53
CA GLU A 50 14.93 -10.27 12.96
C GLU A 50 14.07 -9.29 12.14
N PHE A 51 13.60 -8.21 12.78
CA PHE A 51 13.01 -7.08 12.06
C PHE A 51 14.10 -6.36 11.22
N PRO A 52 13.83 -5.95 9.96
CA PRO A 52 14.82 -5.30 9.10
C PRO A 52 15.45 -4.06 9.75
N ARG A 53 16.79 -3.99 9.76
CA ARG A 53 17.55 -2.94 10.46
C ARG A 53 17.38 -1.54 9.87
N ASN A 54 17.10 -1.45 8.56
CA ASN A 54 16.87 -0.21 7.82
C ASN A 54 15.44 0.33 7.98
N ILE A 55 14.54 -0.42 8.61
CA ILE A 55 13.14 -0.02 8.79
C ILE A 55 12.94 0.47 10.23
N PRO A 56 12.47 1.72 10.43
CA PRO A 56 12.18 2.25 11.77
C PRO A 56 11.17 1.39 12.53
N LYS A 57 11.41 1.17 13.82
CA LYS A 57 10.50 0.41 14.71
C LYS A 57 9.41 1.30 15.28
N HIS A 58 8.51 1.75 14.43
CA HIS A 58 7.26 2.37 14.85
C HIS A 58 6.08 1.82 14.08
N ILE A 59 4.94 1.75 14.76
CA ILE A 59 3.65 1.33 14.22
C ILE A 59 2.76 2.57 14.18
N ALA A 60 2.18 2.82 13.03
CA ALA A 60 1.25 3.91 12.79
C ALA A 60 -0.12 3.33 12.42
N GLN A 61 -1.17 3.86 13.02
CA GLN A 61 -2.56 3.52 12.70
C GLN A 61 -3.37 4.82 12.53
N PHE A 62 -4.48 4.73 11.82
CA PHE A 62 -5.37 5.86 11.57
C PHE A 62 -6.79 5.53 12.01
N TRP A 63 -7.44 6.49 12.66
CA TRP A 63 -8.88 6.50 12.86
C TRP A 63 -9.39 7.92 12.74
N ASP A 64 -10.41 8.18 11.92
CA ASP A 64 -10.83 9.54 11.54
C ASP A 64 -11.23 10.42 12.73
N SER A 65 -11.76 9.83 13.79
CA SER A 65 -12.05 10.48 15.07
C SER A 65 -10.93 10.30 16.12
N PRO A 66 -10.69 11.27 17.01
CA PRO A 66 -9.79 11.09 18.16
C PRO A 66 -10.17 9.93 19.10
N GLU A 67 -11.43 9.50 19.10
CA GLU A 67 -11.94 8.42 19.95
C GLU A 67 -12.46 7.24 19.10
N PRO A 68 -11.63 6.22 18.82
CA PRO A 68 -12.07 5.02 18.12
C PRO A 68 -13.08 4.21 18.97
N PRO A 69 -13.99 3.43 18.36
CA PRO A 69 -14.87 2.49 19.07
C PRO A 69 -14.12 1.52 19.99
N GLU A 70 -14.79 0.99 21.02
CA GLU A 70 -14.13 0.16 22.04
C GLU A 70 -13.52 -1.14 21.48
N ASP A 71 -14.20 -1.80 20.54
CA ASP A 71 -13.69 -2.99 19.86
C ASP A 71 -12.43 -2.67 19.03
N VAL A 72 -12.43 -1.53 18.33
CA VAL A 72 -11.26 -1.01 17.60
C VAL A 72 -10.11 -0.67 18.56
N ARG A 73 -10.37 0.01 19.68
CA ARG A 73 -9.34 0.30 20.70
C ARG A 73 -8.74 -0.97 21.29
N ALA A 74 -9.54 -2.02 21.48
CA ALA A 74 -9.06 -3.31 21.95
C ALA A 74 -8.09 -3.95 20.93
N ALA A 75 -8.40 -3.87 19.64
CA ALA A 75 -7.52 -4.32 18.56
C ALA A 75 -6.18 -3.59 18.56
N MET A 76 -6.22 -2.24 18.57
CA MET A 76 -5.04 -1.37 18.67
C MET A 76 -4.17 -1.70 19.89
N LYS A 77 -4.79 -1.94 21.05
CA LYS A 77 -4.09 -2.32 22.28
C LYS A 77 -3.38 -3.67 22.14
N GLY A 78 -4.00 -4.65 21.48
CA GLY A 78 -3.39 -5.94 21.18
C GLY A 78 -2.10 -5.80 20.36
N ILE A 79 -2.16 -5.02 19.27
CA ILE A 79 -1.01 -4.71 18.42
C ILE A 79 0.14 -4.10 19.24
N ARG A 80 -0.17 -3.13 20.11
CA ARG A 80 0.85 -2.49 20.96
C ARG A 80 1.46 -3.48 21.96
N ASN A 81 0.66 -4.33 22.58
CA ASN A 81 1.12 -5.27 23.60
C ASN A 81 2.06 -6.34 23.01
N ASP A 82 1.77 -6.82 21.81
CA ASP A 82 2.57 -7.86 21.14
C ASP A 82 3.86 -7.30 20.51
N ASN A 83 3.97 -5.98 20.41
CA ASN A 83 5.10 -5.28 19.78
C ASN A 83 5.76 -4.25 20.73
N PRO A 84 6.21 -4.65 21.94
CA PRO A 84 6.71 -3.71 22.96
C PRO A 84 8.00 -2.98 22.56
N ALA A 85 8.72 -3.47 21.55
CA ALA A 85 9.92 -2.84 21.01
C ALA A 85 9.62 -1.74 19.96
N PHE A 86 8.35 -1.54 19.60
CA PHE A 86 7.91 -0.53 18.64
C PHE A 86 7.31 0.66 19.38
N SER A 87 7.63 1.86 18.91
CA SER A 87 6.83 3.05 19.27
C SER A 87 5.49 3.02 18.52
N TYR A 88 4.47 3.66 19.09
CA TYR A 88 3.10 3.58 18.59
C TYR A 88 2.54 4.98 18.35
N HIS A 89 1.94 5.18 17.17
CA HIS A 89 1.34 6.44 16.72
C HIS A 89 -0.08 6.17 16.22
N LEU A 90 -1.04 6.89 16.78
CA LEU A 90 -2.41 6.92 16.29
C LEU A 90 -2.69 8.34 15.80
N GLU A 91 -3.03 8.47 14.53
CA GLU A 91 -3.45 9.75 13.95
C GLU A 91 -4.96 9.78 13.71
N CYS A 92 -5.53 10.98 13.81
CA CYS A 92 -6.88 11.26 13.37
C CYS A 92 -6.88 12.19 12.16
N ASP A 93 -8.06 12.51 11.64
CA ASP A 93 -8.20 13.33 10.44
C ASP A 93 -7.47 14.68 10.55
N ALA A 94 -7.62 15.37 11.69
CA ALA A 94 -7.01 16.66 11.92
C ALA A 94 -5.47 16.59 11.96
N SER A 95 -4.91 15.58 12.63
CA SER A 95 -3.46 15.45 12.77
C SER A 95 -2.81 14.86 11.52
N ALA A 96 -3.50 13.96 10.80
CA ALA A 96 -3.13 13.49 9.48
C ALA A 96 -3.08 14.63 8.45
N ARG A 97 -4.09 15.51 8.44
CA ARG A 97 -4.12 16.70 7.58
C ARG A 97 -2.96 17.64 7.87
N ALA A 98 -2.68 17.92 9.16
CA ALA A 98 -1.56 18.75 9.58
C ALA A 98 -0.21 18.15 9.12
N PHE A 99 -0.03 16.84 9.32
CA PHE A 99 1.15 16.11 8.85
C PHE A 99 1.35 16.27 7.33
N ILE A 100 0.29 16.10 6.54
CA ILE A 100 0.35 16.25 5.08
C ILE A 100 0.71 17.68 4.70
N HIS A 101 0.11 18.68 5.35
CA HIS A 101 0.43 20.09 5.12
C HIS A 101 1.91 20.40 5.38
N ASP A 102 2.44 19.93 6.51
CA ASP A 102 3.80 20.24 6.92
C ASP A 102 4.86 19.59 6.03
N HIS A 103 4.56 18.42 5.45
CA HIS A 103 5.51 17.66 4.63
C HIS A 103 5.33 17.83 3.11
N TYR A 104 4.12 18.13 2.63
CA TYR A 104 3.78 18.16 1.21
C TYR A 104 3.13 19.47 0.75
N GLY A 105 2.81 20.37 1.67
CA GLY A 105 2.26 21.69 1.39
C GLY A 105 0.79 21.70 0.97
N ALA A 106 0.26 22.91 0.83
CA ALA A 106 -1.17 23.15 0.67
C ALA A 106 -1.81 22.47 -0.56
N SER A 107 -1.07 22.27 -1.65
CA SER A 107 -1.62 21.64 -2.86
C SER A 107 -1.95 20.16 -2.66
N ILE A 108 -1.14 19.45 -1.88
CA ILE A 108 -1.39 18.04 -1.54
C ILE A 108 -2.40 17.94 -0.40
N THR A 109 -2.37 18.87 0.57
CA THR A 109 -3.44 18.97 1.58
C THR A 109 -4.82 19.13 0.94
N ALA A 110 -4.94 19.94 -0.12
CA ALA A 110 -6.22 20.09 -0.83
C ALA A 110 -6.72 18.77 -1.45
N LEU A 111 -5.82 17.89 -1.90
CA LEU A 111 -6.21 16.57 -2.40
C LEU A 111 -6.69 15.64 -1.28
N TYR A 112 -6.09 15.74 -0.09
CA TYR A 112 -6.57 15.04 1.09
C TYR A 112 -7.95 15.53 1.52
N ASP A 113 -8.15 16.85 1.54
CA ASP A 113 -9.40 17.50 1.98
C ASP A 113 -10.60 17.11 1.11
N VAL A 114 -10.39 16.87 -0.19
CA VAL A 114 -11.48 16.45 -1.09
C VAL A 114 -11.86 14.98 -0.93
N CYS A 115 -11.04 14.15 -0.28
CA CYS A 115 -11.38 12.74 -0.07
C CYS A 115 -12.62 12.66 0.85
N PRO A 116 -13.78 12.19 0.36
CA PRO A 116 -15.04 12.31 1.08
C PRO A 116 -15.21 11.25 2.17
N HIS A 117 -14.51 10.11 2.05
CA HIS A 117 -14.68 8.97 2.93
C HIS A 117 -13.45 8.75 3.82
N PRO A 118 -13.62 8.46 5.14
CA PRO A 118 -12.53 8.18 6.07
C PRO A 118 -11.50 7.16 5.57
N ALA A 119 -11.95 6.07 4.95
CA ALA A 119 -11.05 5.07 4.35
C ALA A 119 -10.13 5.65 3.27
N MET A 120 -10.62 6.56 2.42
CA MET A 120 -9.80 7.23 1.41
C MET A 120 -8.74 8.12 2.06
N ARG A 121 -9.09 8.80 3.15
CA ARG A 121 -8.16 9.63 3.92
C ARG A 121 -7.11 8.77 4.62
N SER A 122 -7.50 7.61 5.15
CA SER A 122 -6.58 6.63 5.70
C SER A 122 -5.59 6.11 4.65
N ASP A 123 -6.08 5.76 3.46
CA ASP A 123 -5.24 5.37 2.32
C ASP A 123 -4.26 6.47 1.92
N PHE A 124 -4.74 7.71 1.85
CA PHE A 124 -3.91 8.85 1.49
C PHE A 124 -2.81 9.09 2.54
N TRP A 125 -3.20 9.17 3.81
CA TRP A 125 -2.30 9.46 4.90
C TRP A 125 -1.27 8.35 5.11
N ARG A 126 -1.65 7.06 5.07
CA ARG A 126 -0.71 5.96 5.33
C ARG A 126 0.47 5.97 4.35
N LEU A 127 0.21 6.25 3.07
CA LEU A 127 1.27 6.32 2.05
C LEU A 127 2.17 7.55 2.28
N CYS A 128 1.59 8.71 2.60
CA CYS A 128 2.36 9.92 2.95
C CYS A 128 3.22 9.72 4.21
N TYR A 129 2.62 9.17 5.26
CA TYR A 129 3.29 8.91 6.53
C TYR A 129 4.46 7.95 6.33
N LEU A 130 4.22 6.82 5.69
CA LEU A 130 5.26 5.83 5.46
C LEU A 130 6.35 6.38 4.54
N HIS A 131 6.04 7.18 3.51
CA HIS A 131 7.07 7.81 2.69
C HIS A 131 8.01 8.69 3.52
N VAL A 132 7.48 9.52 4.42
CA VAL A 132 8.29 10.42 5.25
C VAL A 132 9.01 9.70 6.39
N LYS A 133 8.30 8.81 7.10
CA LYS A 133 8.74 8.22 8.36
C LYS A 133 9.25 6.79 8.22
N GLY A 134 8.89 6.07 7.16
CA GLY A 134 9.06 4.61 7.08
C GLY A 134 8.25 3.89 8.16
N GLY A 135 8.69 2.70 8.52
CA GLY A 135 8.16 1.90 9.61
C GLY A 135 7.03 0.98 9.19
N VAL A 136 6.03 0.84 10.05
CA VAL A 136 4.90 -0.08 9.87
C VAL A 136 3.60 0.71 9.92
N TYR A 137 2.72 0.49 8.94
CA TYR A 137 1.32 0.86 9.03
C TYR A 137 0.47 -0.40 9.19
N ILE A 138 -0.56 -0.32 10.04
CA ILE A 138 -1.54 -1.39 10.24
C ILE A 138 -2.92 -0.74 10.36
N ASP A 139 -3.91 -1.22 9.60
CA ASP A 139 -5.29 -0.78 9.74
C ASP A 139 -5.77 -0.90 11.20
N ALA A 140 -6.56 0.08 11.64
CA ALA A 140 -7.03 0.21 13.02
C ALA A 140 -7.86 -1.00 13.48
N ASP A 141 -8.55 -1.65 12.55
CA ASP A 141 -9.41 -2.81 12.75
C ASP A 141 -8.68 -4.14 12.47
N VAL A 142 -7.36 -4.18 12.66
CA VAL A 142 -6.56 -5.42 12.62
C VAL A 142 -6.22 -5.86 14.03
N THR A 143 -6.47 -7.14 14.35
CA THR A 143 -6.10 -7.70 15.66
C THR A 143 -4.79 -8.48 15.59
N SER A 144 -3.99 -8.39 16.66
CA SER A 144 -2.70 -9.08 16.74
C SER A 144 -2.86 -10.53 17.20
N ARG A 145 -2.13 -11.45 16.57
CA ARG A 145 -1.97 -12.86 17.01
C ARG A 145 -0.55 -13.18 17.46
N ALA A 146 0.44 -12.45 16.93
CA ALA A 146 1.86 -12.62 17.21
C ALA A 146 2.65 -11.34 16.87
N PRO A 147 3.92 -11.21 17.30
CA PRO A 147 4.74 -10.03 17.00
C PRO A 147 5.03 -9.87 15.50
N LEU A 148 5.20 -8.62 15.05
CA LEU A 148 5.47 -8.27 13.63
C LEU A 148 6.74 -8.89 13.07
N THR A 149 7.69 -9.30 13.92
CA THR A 149 8.90 -10.01 13.51
C THR A 149 8.59 -11.29 12.74
N ASP A 150 7.45 -11.93 13.02
CA ASP A 150 7.03 -13.18 12.39
C ASP A 150 6.62 -12.99 10.92
N ILE A 151 6.14 -11.78 10.55
CA ILE A 151 5.83 -11.40 9.16
C ILE A 151 7.12 -11.22 8.36
N THR A 152 8.13 -10.60 8.95
CA THR A 152 9.38 -10.25 8.24
C THR A 152 10.22 -11.48 7.90
N ARG A 153 9.99 -12.60 8.61
CA ARG A 153 10.65 -13.90 8.41
C ARG A 153 12.17 -13.80 8.33
N GLY A 154 12.77 -12.82 9.01
CA GLY A 154 14.22 -12.59 9.02
C GLY A 154 14.84 -12.17 7.69
N THR A 155 14.02 -11.79 6.70
CA THR A 155 14.53 -11.36 5.40
C THR A 155 14.81 -9.86 5.42
N HIS A 156 15.97 -9.46 4.91
CA HIS A 156 16.26 -8.05 4.69
C HIS A 156 15.53 -7.55 3.45
N PHE A 157 14.68 -6.54 3.62
CA PHE A 157 14.00 -5.82 2.55
C PHE A 157 13.93 -4.33 2.89
N ARG A 158 13.61 -3.53 1.88
CA ARG A 158 13.37 -2.08 1.96
C ARG A 158 11.89 -1.77 1.91
N THR A 159 11.10 -2.62 1.25
CA THR A 159 9.65 -2.50 1.17
C THR A 159 9.03 -3.89 1.07
N LEU A 160 8.00 -4.13 1.86
CA LEU A 160 7.21 -5.35 1.84
C LEU A 160 5.79 -5.05 1.35
N LEU A 161 5.38 -5.75 0.31
CA LEU A 161 4.08 -5.59 -0.34
C LEU A 161 3.25 -6.87 -0.17
N PRO A 162 2.25 -6.88 0.71
CA PRO A 162 1.30 -7.98 0.78
C PRO A 162 0.48 -8.08 -0.51
N TYR A 163 0.22 -9.30 -0.97
CA TYR A 163 -0.63 -9.54 -2.12
C TYR A 163 -1.70 -10.59 -1.83
N SER A 164 -2.89 -10.35 -2.37
CA SER A 164 -4.02 -11.28 -2.30
C SER A 164 -4.30 -11.88 -3.67
N VAL A 165 -4.58 -13.18 -3.67
CA VAL A 165 -5.01 -13.95 -4.85
C VAL A 165 -6.54 -13.88 -4.92
N GLY A 166 -7.07 -13.36 -6.02
CA GLY A 166 -8.51 -13.17 -6.19
C GLY A 166 -8.88 -12.70 -7.60
N GLU A 167 -10.11 -12.22 -7.76
CA GLU A 167 -10.60 -11.62 -9.02
C GLU A 167 -10.99 -10.16 -8.76
N PRO A 168 -10.07 -9.19 -8.94
CA PRO A 168 -8.67 -9.32 -9.38
C PRO A 168 -7.68 -9.66 -8.25
N TRP A 169 -6.45 -10.06 -8.62
CA TRP A 169 -5.32 -10.03 -7.69
C TRP A 169 -5.01 -8.59 -7.30
N CYS A 170 -4.54 -8.36 -6.08
CA CYS A 170 -4.20 -7.03 -5.60
C CYS A 170 -2.99 -6.99 -4.68
N LEU A 171 -2.48 -5.78 -4.47
CA LEU A 171 -1.53 -5.46 -3.41
C LEU A 171 -2.30 -4.79 -2.29
N ASP A 172 -2.44 -5.50 -1.17
CA ASP A 172 -3.18 -5.01 -0.01
C ASP A 172 -2.39 -3.89 0.67
N ASN A 173 -3.10 -2.90 1.20
CA ASN A 173 -2.52 -1.74 1.86
C ASN A 173 -2.91 -1.63 3.33
N ASP A 174 -3.60 -2.63 3.87
CA ASP A 174 -4.00 -2.75 5.27
C ASP A 174 -2.80 -2.95 6.20
N VAL A 175 -1.75 -3.61 5.72
CA VAL A 175 -0.46 -3.76 6.41
C VAL A 175 0.68 -3.41 5.45
N LEU A 176 1.53 -2.45 5.83
CA LEU A 176 2.67 -2.05 5.02
C LEU A 176 3.92 -1.91 5.90
N ILE A 177 5.06 -2.42 5.42
CA ILE A 177 6.35 -2.35 6.13
C ILE A 177 7.40 -1.82 5.17
N GLN A 178 8.00 -0.67 5.47
CA GLN A 178 8.94 -0.04 4.55
C GLN A 178 9.97 0.91 5.17
N GLU A 179 11.06 1.15 4.45
CA GLU A 179 12.02 2.20 4.77
C GLU A 179 11.49 3.60 4.46
N ALA A 180 11.99 4.59 5.19
CA ALA A 180 11.69 6.00 4.93
C ALA A 180 12.33 6.44 3.60
N GLY A 181 11.64 7.29 2.84
CA GLY A 181 12.11 7.81 1.55
C GLY A 181 12.18 6.76 0.45
N ASN A 182 11.46 5.64 0.57
CA ASN A 182 11.48 4.58 -0.44
C ASN A 182 10.95 5.09 -1.80
N PRO A 183 11.74 5.00 -2.90
CA PRO A 183 11.33 5.52 -4.21
C PRO A 183 10.09 4.84 -4.82
N LEU A 184 9.87 3.56 -4.51
CA LEU A 184 8.67 2.85 -4.95
C LEU A 184 7.45 3.40 -4.21
N MET A 185 7.52 3.62 -2.90
CA MET A 185 6.43 4.27 -2.15
C MET A 185 6.15 5.68 -2.65
N GLN A 186 7.19 6.46 -2.95
CA GLN A 186 7.00 7.79 -3.54
C GLN A 186 6.14 7.71 -4.81
N HIS A 187 6.45 6.78 -5.71
CA HIS A 187 5.72 6.62 -6.96
C HIS A 187 4.29 6.10 -6.76
N ILE A 188 4.06 5.18 -5.81
CA ILE A 188 2.72 4.72 -5.44
C ILE A 188 1.87 5.87 -4.90
N MET A 189 2.43 6.65 -3.97
CA MET A 189 1.79 7.84 -3.40
C MET A 189 1.47 8.87 -4.48
N GLU A 190 2.40 9.18 -5.39
CA GLU A 190 2.18 10.09 -6.51
C GLU A 190 1.11 9.58 -7.48
N THR A 191 1.06 8.26 -7.72
CA THR A 191 0.00 7.62 -8.52
C THR A 191 -1.37 7.82 -7.87
N MET A 192 -1.46 7.66 -6.55
CA MET A 192 -2.69 7.91 -5.80
C MET A 192 -3.09 9.40 -5.85
N PHE A 193 -2.15 10.34 -5.73
CA PHE A 193 -2.44 11.77 -5.92
C PHE A 193 -2.99 12.09 -7.31
N GLN A 194 -2.40 11.50 -8.36
CA GLN A 194 -2.87 11.67 -9.73
C GLN A 194 -4.29 11.13 -9.92
N ARG A 195 -4.62 9.99 -9.31
CA ARG A 195 -5.97 9.43 -9.32
C ARG A 195 -6.98 10.35 -8.67
N VAL A 196 -6.66 10.92 -7.50
CA VAL A 196 -7.53 11.90 -6.82
C VAL A 196 -7.71 13.15 -7.68
N ARG A 197 -6.64 13.68 -8.29
CA ARG A 197 -6.76 14.81 -9.25
C ARG A 197 -7.65 14.48 -10.43
N HIS A 198 -7.49 13.29 -11.02
CA HIS A 198 -8.29 12.87 -12.16
C HIS A 198 -9.80 12.80 -11.82
N ILE A 199 -10.15 12.35 -10.62
CA ILE A 199 -11.54 12.38 -10.13
C ILE A 199 -12.08 13.81 -10.11
N LEU A 200 -11.29 14.77 -9.59
CA LEU A 200 -11.70 16.19 -9.56
C LEU A 200 -11.84 16.81 -10.96
N GLU A 201 -10.96 16.44 -11.88
CA GLU A 201 -10.92 16.99 -13.24
C GLU A 201 -12.04 16.43 -14.13
N THR A 202 -12.43 15.18 -13.93
CA THR A 202 -13.34 14.46 -14.84
C THR A 202 -14.68 14.08 -14.21
N GLY A 203 -14.77 14.07 -12.88
CA GLY A 203 -15.90 13.52 -12.14
C GLY A 203 -15.95 11.99 -12.15
N TYR A 204 -15.00 11.30 -12.79
CA TYR A 204 -14.98 9.84 -12.85
C TYR A 204 -14.40 9.24 -11.57
N PHE A 205 -15.27 8.67 -10.73
CA PHE A 205 -14.92 7.90 -9.54
C PHE A 205 -15.41 6.46 -9.69
N GLU A 206 -14.49 5.50 -9.65
CA GLU A 206 -14.84 4.08 -9.75
C GLU A 206 -15.32 3.53 -8.40
N ASN A 207 -14.43 3.53 -7.41
CA ASN A 207 -14.72 3.23 -6.00
C ASN A 207 -13.46 3.55 -5.14
N VAL A 208 -13.59 3.46 -3.81
CA VAL A 208 -12.48 3.69 -2.85
C VAL A 208 -11.29 2.77 -3.12
N TRP A 209 -11.55 1.48 -3.33
CA TRP A 209 -10.54 0.44 -3.50
C TRP A 209 -9.65 0.67 -4.72
N VAL A 210 -10.23 1.12 -5.84
CA VAL A 210 -9.47 1.44 -7.07
C VAL A 210 -8.78 2.80 -6.99
N SER A 211 -9.40 3.78 -6.36
CA SER A 211 -8.95 5.18 -6.41
C SER A 211 -7.76 5.45 -5.49
N THR A 212 -7.87 5.06 -4.22
CA THR A 212 -6.87 5.34 -3.18
C THR A 212 -6.33 4.07 -2.52
N GLY A 213 -7.09 2.99 -2.56
CA GLY A 213 -6.74 1.72 -1.91
C GLY A 213 -5.86 0.78 -2.76
N PRO A 214 -6.08 -0.54 -2.68
CA PRO A 214 -5.25 -1.54 -3.36
C PRO A 214 -5.08 -1.34 -4.87
N GLY A 215 -6.04 -0.76 -5.58
CA GLY A 215 -5.88 -0.49 -7.01
C GLY A 215 -4.82 0.56 -7.32
N ALA A 216 -4.68 1.58 -6.46
CA ALA A 216 -3.59 2.54 -6.57
C ALA A 216 -2.22 1.89 -6.27
N MET A 217 -2.17 0.96 -5.31
CA MET A 217 -0.97 0.17 -5.01
C MET A 217 -0.53 -0.66 -6.22
N VAL A 218 -1.45 -1.39 -6.86
CA VAL A 218 -1.15 -2.24 -8.03
C VAL A 218 -0.60 -1.40 -9.17
N VAL A 219 -1.32 -0.34 -9.56
CA VAL A 219 -0.90 0.50 -10.69
C VAL A 219 0.41 1.21 -10.39
N GLY A 220 0.55 1.83 -9.21
CA GLY A 220 1.78 2.50 -8.82
C GLY A 220 2.97 1.54 -8.78
N THR A 221 2.80 0.33 -8.23
CA THR A 221 3.90 -0.64 -8.14
C THR A 221 4.32 -1.15 -9.52
N MET A 222 3.35 -1.57 -10.34
CA MET A 222 3.66 -2.14 -11.66
C MET A 222 4.24 -1.09 -12.61
N SER A 223 3.72 0.13 -12.59
CA SER A 223 4.29 1.25 -13.36
C SER A 223 5.71 1.58 -12.90
N TRP A 224 5.96 1.65 -11.59
CA TRP A 224 7.31 1.91 -11.08
C TRP A 224 8.30 0.81 -11.48
N ILE A 225 7.91 -0.47 -11.35
CA ILE A 225 8.74 -1.60 -11.77
C ILE A 225 9.05 -1.48 -13.27
N ALA A 226 8.03 -1.26 -14.11
CA ALA A 226 8.23 -1.11 -15.55
C ALA A 226 9.18 0.04 -15.90
N HIS A 227 9.01 1.21 -15.28
CA HIS A 227 9.91 2.35 -15.48
C HIS A 227 11.34 2.03 -15.03
N THR A 228 11.50 1.40 -13.87
CA THR A 228 12.80 1.07 -13.31
C THR A 228 13.55 0.06 -14.16
N LEU A 229 12.91 -1.05 -14.55
CA LEU A 229 13.50 -2.07 -15.40
C LEU A 229 13.91 -1.50 -16.77
N LYS A 230 13.06 -0.65 -17.37
CA LYS A 230 13.39 0.04 -18.63
C LYS A 230 14.60 0.98 -18.47
N ASN A 231 14.57 1.84 -17.45
CA ASN A 231 15.61 2.86 -17.26
C ASN A 231 16.98 2.22 -16.94
N GLN A 232 16.97 1.12 -16.21
CA GLN A 232 18.17 0.35 -15.87
C GLN A 232 18.53 -0.72 -16.91
N LYS A 233 17.73 -0.85 -17.98
CA LYS A 233 17.91 -1.82 -19.07
C LYS A 233 18.07 -3.26 -18.56
N VAL A 234 17.23 -3.65 -17.60
CA VAL A 234 17.31 -4.95 -16.93
C VAL A 234 16.83 -6.06 -17.86
N PRO A 235 17.68 -7.05 -18.19
CA PRO A 235 17.28 -8.21 -18.99
C PRO A 235 16.15 -9.01 -18.35
N PHE A 236 15.28 -9.62 -19.16
CA PHE A 236 14.11 -10.37 -18.67
C PHE A 236 14.46 -11.44 -17.62
N HIS A 237 15.55 -12.17 -17.85
CA HIS A 237 16.00 -13.24 -16.96
C HIS A 237 16.65 -12.74 -15.65
N GLU A 238 16.93 -11.44 -15.52
CA GLU A 238 17.55 -10.83 -14.34
C GLU A 238 16.55 -10.06 -13.46
N ILE A 239 15.27 -9.92 -13.88
CA ILE A 239 14.26 -9.10 -13.18
C ILE A 239 14.18 -9.46 -11.69
N SER A 240 14.06 -10.75 -11.37
CA SER A 240 13.90 -11.21 -9.98
C SER A 240 15.10 -10.85 -9.11
N GLN A 241 16.32 -11.08 -9.63
CA GLN A 241 17.57 -10.74 -8.94
C GLN A 241 17.69 -9.22 -8.75
N PHE A 242 17.33 -8.44 -9.78
CA PHE A 242 17.36 -6.98 -9.73
C PHE A 242 16.39 -6.43 -8.67
N LEU A 243 15.14 -6.89 -8.64
CA LEU A 243 14.14 -6.44 -7.67
C LEU A 243 14.49 -6.86 -6.23
N MET A 244 15.06 -8.05 -6.07
CA MET A 244 15.58 -8.51 -4.77
C MET A 244 16.74 -7.61 -4.29
N ALA A 245 17.67 -7.25 -5.18
CA ALA A 245 18.76 -6.33 -4.86
C ALA A 245 18.25 -4.91 -4.54
N ALA A 246 17.15 -4.49 -5.17
CA ALA A 246 16.43 -3.25 -4.84
C ALA A 246 15.65 -3.34 -3.52
N GLY A 247 15.69 -4.47 -2.82
CA GLY A 247 15.03 -4.66 -1.53
C GLY A 247 13.50 -4.69 -1.61
N ILE A 248 12.93 -5.03 -2.77
CA ILE A 248 11.49 -5.23 -2.91
C ILE A 248 11.18 -6.66 -2.53
N ALA A 249 10.16 -6.84 -1.71
CA ALA A 249 9.67 -8.15 -1.34
C ALA A 249 8.15 -8.19 -1.40
N PHE A 250 7.61 -9.27 -1.97
CA PHE A 250 6.18 -9.56 -1.98
C PHE A 250 5.89 -10.64 -0.93
N VAL A 251 4.72 -10.59 -0.28
CA VAL A 251 4.31 -11.63 0.66
C VAL A 251 2.85 -11.96 0.44
N ALA A 252 2.49 -13.25 0.45
CA ALA A 252 1.08 -13.59 0.33
C ALA A 252 0.34 -13.08 1.58
N HIS A 253 -0.75 -12.35 1.42
CA HIS A 253 -1.48 -11.72 2.51
C HIS A 253 -1.95 -12.76 3.55
N ARG A 254 -2.37 -13.95 3.11
CA ARG A 254 -2.63 -15.12 4.00
C ARG A 254 -1.48 -15.51 4.95
N GLN A 255 -0.23 -15.14 4.65
CA GLN A 255 0.91 -15.35 5.54
C GLN A 255 1.01 -14.22 6.57
N VAL A 256 0.66 -12.99 6.19
CA VAL A 256 0.46 -11.87 7.13
C VAL A 256 -0.67 -12.22 8.11
N GLU A 257 -1.74 -12.84 7.62
CA GLU A 257 -2.91 -13.26 8.42
C GLU A 257 -2.60 -14.27 9.54
N GLN A 258 -1.48 -14.98 9.44
CA GLN A 258 -1.01 -15.87 10.51
C GLN A 258 -0.54 -15.08 11.74
N THR A 259 -0.13 -13.82 11.55
CA THR A 259 0.36 -12.91 12.59
C THR A 259 -0.67 -11.84 12.94
N LEU A 260 -1.45 -11.37 11.97
CA LEU A 260 -2.39 -10.26 12.10
C LEU A 260 -3.76 -10.67 11.55
N ASP A 261 -4.80 -10.72 12.37
CA ASP A 261 -6.15 -11.00 11.88
C ASP A 261 -6.78 -9.75 11.27
N THR A 262 -6.89 -9.76 9.96
CA THR A 262 -7.47 -8.73 9.09
C THR A 262 -8.93 -9.04 8.72
N CYS A 263 -9.46 -10.19 9.14
CA CYS A 263 -10.81 -10.66 8.83
C CYS A 263 -11.80 -10.41 9.99
N SER A 264 -11.34 -9.79 11.07
CA SER A 264 -12.16 -9.51 12.26
C SER A 264 -13.36 -8.61 11.91
N HIS A 265 -14.52 -8.97 12.47
CA HIS A 265 -15.78 -8.26 12.25
C HIS A 265 -16.00 -7.21 13.34
N PHE A 266 -15.90 -5.94 12.98
CA PHE A 266 -16.11 -4.82 13.89
C PHE A 266 -17.49 -4.20 13.70
N ALA A 267 -18.06 -3.65 14.77
CA ALA A 267 -19.44 -3.16 14.75
C ALA A 267 -19.66 -2.10 13.66
N TYR A 268 -18.69 -1.20 13.45
CA TYR A 268 -18.79 -0.11 12.47
C TYR A 268 -18.88 -0.62 11.01
N GLN A 269 -18.34 -1.81 10.71
CA GLN A 269 -18.35 -2.37 9.35
C GLN A 269 -19.78 -2.68 8.87
N SER A 270 -20.74 -2.78 9.79
CA SER A 270 -22.17 -2.93 9.49
C SER A 270 -22.89 -1.59 9.21
N THR A 271 -22.23 -0.45 9.38
CA THR A 271 -22.79 0.91 9.23
C THR A 271 -22.41 1.54 7.89
N ASN A 272 -22.73 2.82 7.65
CA ASN A 272 -22.30 3.57 6.46
C ASN A 272 -20.82 3.98 6.48
N ALA A 273 -20.11 3.75 7.58
CA ALA A 273 -18.67 3.96 7.68
C ALA A 273 -17.83 2.89 6.94
N ASN A 274 -18.48 1.81 6.48
CA ASN A 274 -17.81 0.80 5.65
C ASN A 274 -17.65 1.35 4.22
N TRP A 275 -16.40 1.44 3.76
CA TRP A 275 -16.07 1.94 2.43
C TRP A 275 -16.78 1.19 1.30
N ARG A 276 -17.13 -0.10 1.50
CA ARG A 276 -17.88 -0.90 0.51
C ARG A 276 -19.29 -0.37 0.24
N LYS A 277 -19.81 0.48 1.13
CA LYS A 277 -21.11 1.16 0.95
C LYS A 277 -20.97 2.53 0.29
N PHE A 278 -19.75 3.03 0.12
CA PHE A 278 -19.47 4.30 -0.52
C PHE A 278 -19.24 4.12 -2.02
N MET A 279 -20.32 4.22 -2.79
CA MET A 279 -20.33 3.87 -4.22
C MET A 279 -20.34 5.07 -5.18
N LYS A 280 -20.46 6.30 -4.66
CA LYS A 280 -20.55 7.51 -5.49
C LYS A 280 -19.79 8.66 -4.85
N TRP A 281 -19.08 9.42 -5.68
CA TRP A 281 -18.52 10.69 -5.26
C TRP A 281 -19.66 11.68 -4.99
N PRO A 282 -19.66 12.40 -3.86
CA PRO A 282 -20.71 13.38 -3.56
C PRO A 282 -20.63 14.54 -4.56
N ASP A 283 -21.80 15.03 -4.99
CA ASP A 283 -21.86 16.25 -5.78
C ASP A 283 -21.31 17.41 -4.95
N SER A 284 -20.55 18.31 -5.58
CA SER A 284 -19.96 19.50 -4.93
C SER A 284 -20.98 20.48 -4.34
N ASN A 285 -22.28 20.20 -4.47
CA ASN A 285 -23.42 20.95 -3.94
C ASN A 285 -24.15 20.23 -2.79
N THR A 286 -23.61 19.14 -2.26
CA THR A 286 -24.19 18.48 -1.08
C THR A 286 -23.49 18.98 0.19
N PRO A 287 -24.20 19.64 1.12
CA PRO A 287 -23.60 20.27 2.31
C PRO A 287 -23.00 19.25 3.29
#